data_AF-A0A6P0ZZI8-F1
#
_entry.id   AF-A0A6P0ZZI8-F1
#
_cell.length_a   1.000
_cell.length_b   1.000
_cell.length_c   1.000
_cell.angle_alpha   90.00
_cell.angle_beta   90.00
_cell.angle_gamma   90.00
#
_symmetry.space_group_name_H-M   'P 1'
#
loop_
_entity.id
_entity.type
_entity.pdbx_description
1 polymer ?
#
loop_
_entity_poly.entity_id
_entity_poly.type
_entity_poly.pdbx_seq_one_letter_code
_entity_poly.pdbx_strand_id
1 'polypeptide(L)'
;MFNPTEIIIDTCVKNLETGFHSTYGSLKSDYCELITWATHMALENIANSDALYHNIEHTVLVTVVGQEILWGKHICEGSVSCEDWLHVIISLLCHDIGYIKGICRQDQPDQGLYATGIDNFMITLPTGATDASLTPYHVDRGKQFIDEHFGNHLLIDTKQIKHNI
;
A
#
# COMPACT_ATOMS: atom_id res chain seq x y z
N MET A 1 21.92 -9.77 -11.73
CA MET A 1 20.87 -10.06 -12.73
C MET A 1 19.98 -8.83 -12.77
N PHE A 2 19.60 -8.33 -13.95
CA PHE A 2 18.80 -7.11 -14.06
C PHE A 2 17.35 -7.39 -13.65
N ASN A 3 16.81 -6.65 -12.67
CA ASN A 3 15.44 -6.76 -12.20
C ASN A 3 14.70 -5.43 -12.41
N PRO A 4 13.83 -5.31 -13.43
CA PRO A 4 13.06 -4.09 -13.69
C PRO A 4 12.20 -3.64 -12.49
N THR A 5 11.62 -4.60 -11.76
CA THR A 5 10.78 -4.33 -10.59
C THR A 5 11.56 -3.59 -9.50
N GLU A 6 12.77 -4.04 -9.21
CA GLU A 6 13.65 -3.42 -8.21
C GLU A 6 13.97 -1.96 -8.58
N ILE A 7 14.21 -1.68 -9.87
CA ILE A 7 14.45 -0.32 -10.36
C ILE A 7 13.23 0.58 -10.16
N ILE A 8 12.02 0.07 -10.41
CA ILE A 8 10.77 0.82 -10.19
C ILE A 8 10.59 1.14 -8.71
N ILE A 9 10.77 0.14 -7.83
CA ILE A 9 10.64 0.29 -6.37
C ILE A 9 11.65 1.32 -5.86
N ASP A 10 12.94 1.16 -6.18
CA ASP A 10 14.00 2.06 -5.74
C ASP A 10 13.78 3.50 -6.23
N THR A 11 13.24 3.66 -7.44
CA THR A 11 12.92 4.98 -7.98
C THR A 11 11.72 5.60 -7.26
N CYS A 12 10.69 4.81 -6.94
CA CYS A 12 9.55 5.26 -6.15
C CYS A 12 10.00 5.68 -4.75
N VAL A 13 10.78 4.85 -4.05
CA VAL A 13 11.34 5.15 -2.73
C VAL A 13 12.07 6.49 -2.74
N LYS A 14 13.03 6.68 -3.66
CA LYS A 14 13.79 7.94 -3.76
C LYS A 14 12.88 9.14 -4.01
N ASN A 15 11.83 8.98 -4.82
CA ASN A 15 10.87 10.04 -5.09
C ASN A 15 10.07 10.41 -3.83
N LEU A 16 9.61 9.42 -3.05
CA LEU A 16 8.86 9.64 -1.83
C LEU A 16 9.71 10.24 -0.71
N GLU A 17 10.95 9.76 -0.54
CA GLU A 17 11.92 10.34 0.38
C GLU A 17 12.23 11.81 0.04
N THR A 18 12.42 12.10 -1.26
CA THR A 18 12.68 13.47 -1.73
C THR A 18 11.48 14.38 -1.45
N GLY A 19 10.25 13.89 -1.69
CA GLY A 19 9.02 14.66 -1.43
C GLY A 19 8.83 14.97 0.05
N PHE A 20 9.04 13.98 0.91
CA PHE A 20 8.97 14.17 2.36
C PHE A 20 10.05 15.14 2.85
N HIS A 21 11.32 14.92 2.47
CA HIS A 21 12.44 15.76 2.89
C HIS A 21 12.34 17.20 2.38
N SER A 22 11.87 17.40 1.14
CA SER A 22 11.67 18.75 0.60
C SER A 22 10.56 19.52 1.32
N THR A 23 9.59 18.81 1.89
CA THR A 23 8.47 19.41 2.61
C THR A 23 8.81 19.68 4.08
N TYR A 24 9.48 18.74 4.76
CA TYR A 24 9.66 18.78 6.22
C TYR A 24 11.12 18.87 6.68
N GLY A 25 12.09 18.79 5.78
CA GLY A 25 13.52 18.75 6.11
C GLY A 25 13.88 17.52 6.95
N SER A 26 14.56 17.73 8.07
CA SER A 26 14.94 16.66 9.01
C SER A 26 13.90 16.42 10.12
N LEU A 27 12.72 17.05 10.04
CA LEU A 27 11.65 16.82 11.01
C LEU A 27 11.12 15.38 10.84
N LYS A 28 11.09 14.62 11.94
CA LYS A 28 10.53 13.26 11.98
C LYS A 28 11.13 12.32 10.93
N SER A 29 12.45 12.20 10.92
CA SER A 29 13.16 11.31 10.00
C SER A 29 12.71 9.85 10.08
N ASP A 30 12.25 9.41 11.26
CA ASP A 30 11.61 8.12 11.49
C ASP A 30 10.37 7.89 10.61
N TYR A 31 9.60 8.94 10.29
CA TYR A 31 8.45 8.84 9.38
C TYR A 31 8.89 8.61 7.94
N CYS A 32 9.99 9.23 7.51
CA CYS A 32 10.58 8.99 6.21
C CYS A 32 11.08 7.54 6.08
N GLU A 33 11.75 7.02 7.12
CA GLU A 33 12.19 5.62 7.17
C GLU A 33 11.01 4.64 7.09
N LEU A 34 9.88 4.96 7.74
CA LEU A 34 8.65 4.16 7.66
C LEU A 34 8.02 4.21 6.28
N ILE A 35 8.03 5.35 5.59
CA ILE A 35 7.57 5.45 4.19
C ILE A 35 8.43 4.54 3.31
N THR A 36 9.74 4.58 3.45
CA THR A 36 10.66 3.73 2.69
C THR A 36 10.37 2.24 2.93
N TRP A 37 10.25 1.83 4.20
CA TRP A 37 9.89 0.45 4.54
C TRP A 37 8.52 0.04 3.97
N ALA A 38 7.50 0.88 4.13
CA ALA A 38 6.15 0.59 3.64
C ALA A 38 6.10 0.51 2.11
N THR A 39 6.92 1.31 1.41
CA THR A 39 7.02 1.30 -0.05
C THR A 39 7.60 -0.02 -0.56
N HIS A 40 8.72 -0.48 0.02
CA HIS A 40 9.27 -1.79 -0.31
C HIS A 40 8.26 -2.90 -0.04
N MET A 41 7.71 -2.92 1.17
CA MET A 41 6.76 -3.96 1.58
C MET A 41 5.54 -4.02 0.65
N ALA A 42 4.91 -2.89 0.33
CA ALA A 42 3.73 -2.88 -0.52
C ALA A 42 4.06 -3.25 -1.96
N LEU A 43 5.08 -2.63 -2.56
CA LEU A 43 5.38 -2.82 -3.99
C LEU A 43 5.99 -4.18 -4.29
N GLU A 44 6.76 -4.78 -3.37
CA GLU A 44 7.26 -6.15 -3.51
C GLU A 44 6.10 -7.17 -3.50
N ASN A 45 5.09 -6.96 -2.66
CA ASN A 45 3.88 -7.78 -2.68
C ASN A 45 3.10 -7.58 -3.99
N ILE A 46 2.82 -6.33 -4.36
CA ILE A 46 2.05 -5.99 -5.56
C ILE A 46 2.73 -6.48 -6.85
N ALA A 47 4.07 -6.53 -6.88
CA ALA A 47 4.82 -7.09 -8.01
C ALA A 47 4.58 -8.59 -8.26
N ASN A 48 4.07 -9.31 -7.25
CA ASN A 48 3.71 -10.73 -7.38
C ASN A 48 2.26 -10.93 -7.87
N SER A 49 1.50 -9.84 -8.05
CA SER A 49 0.12 -9.90 -8.51
C SER A 49 0.02 -10.34 -9.97
N ASP A 50 -0.98 -11.17 -10.29
CA ASP A 50 -1.35 -11.51 -11.67
C ASP A 50 -2.54 -10.66 -12.19
N ALA A 51 -2.94 -9.60 -11.46
CA ALA A 51 -3.87 -8.58 -11.94
C ALA A 51 -3.20 -7.67 -12.99
N LEU A 52 -3.75 -7.61 -14.19
CA LEU A 52 -3.09 -6.94 -15.33
C LEU A 52 -2.98 -5.42 -15.17
N TYR A 53 -3.96 -4.77 -14.54
CA TYR A 53 -4.01 -3.32 -14.38
C TYR A 53 -3.62 -2.84 -12.98
N HIS A 54 -4.18 -3.45 -11.93
CA HIS A 54 -3.89 -3.14 -10.52
C HIS A 54 -2.53 -3.74 -10.12
N ASN A 55 -1.48 -3.23 -10.75
CA ASN A 55 -0.10 -3.73 -10.69
C ASN A 55 0.84 -2.69 -10.05
N ILE A 56 2.15 -2.98 -10.07
CA ILE A 56 3.16 -2.10 -9.48
C ILE A 56 3.18 -0.71 -10.12
N GLU A 57 3.05 -0.61 -11.45
CA GLU A 57 3.08 0.66 -12.17
C GLU A 57 1.88 1.53 -11.80
N HIS A 58 0.68 0.93 -11.74
CA HIS A 58 -0.53 1.60 -11.29
C HIS A 58 -0.38 2.16 -9.88
N THR A 59 0.10 1.33 -8.95
CA THR A 59 0.27 1.73 -7.54
C THR A 59 1.28 2.86 -7.39
N VAL A 60 2.41 2.79 -8.10
CA VAL A 60 3.42 3.86 -8.11
C VAL A 60 2.83 5.17 -8.63
N LEU A 61 2.10 5.13 -9.75
CA LEU A 61 1.48 6.33 -10.33
C LEU A 61 0.45 6.97 -9.38
N VAL A 62 -0.43 6.17 -8.77
CA VAL A 62 -1.41 6.64 -7.78
C VAL A 62 -0.71 7.25 -6.56
N THR A 63 0.35 6.60 -6.06
CA THR A 63 1.08 7.05 -4.88
C THR A 63 1.82 8.37 -5.14
N VAL A 64 2.54 8.49 -6.26
CA VAL A 64 3.29 9.71 -6.61
C VAL A 64 2.33 10.87 -6.88
N VAL A 65 1.20 10.66 -7.56
CA VAL A 65 0.18 11.71 -7.73
C VAL A 65 -0.39 12.14 -6.37
N GLY A 66 -0.65 11.21 -5.46
CA GLY A 66 -1.10 11.53 -4.12
C GLY A 66 -0.08 12.34 -3.32
N GLN A 67 1.21 12.04 -3.45
CA GLN A 67 2.28 12.87 -2.89
C GLN A 67 2.23 14.31 -3.41
N GLU A 68 2.07 14.52 -4.73
CA GLU A 68 1.98 15.86 -5.31
C GLU A 68 0.74 16.63 -4.82
N ILE A 69 -0.37 15.92 -4.58
CA ILE A 69 -1.57 16.51 -3.97
C ILE A 69 -1.30 16.95 -2.52
N LEU A 70 -0.65 16.10 -1.72
CA LEU A 70 -0.27 16.44 -0.34
C LEU A 70 0.66 17.65 -0.31
N TRP A 71 1.66 17.69 -1.19
CA TRP A 71 2.58 18.81 -1.34
C TRP A 71 1.83 20.10 -1.71
N GLY A 72 0.96 20.05 -2.73
CA GLY A 72 0.15 21.19 -3.13
C GLY A 72 -0.76 21.70 -2.01
N LYS A 73 -1.37 20.78 -1.24
CA LYS A 73 -2.18 21.13 -0.08
C LYS A 73 -1.32 21.77 1.03
N HIS A 74 -0.14 21.22 1.30
CA HIS A 74 0.78 21.78 2.29
C HIS A 74 1.20 23.21 1.92
N ILE A 75 1.49 23.50 0.64
CA ILE A 75 1.81 24.86 0.19
C ILE A 75 0.61 25.80 0.29
N CYS A 76 -0.57 25.34 -0.12
CA CYS A 76 -1.76 26.20 -0.16
C CYS A 76 -2.31 26.51 1.24
N GLU A 77 -2.25 25.55 2.16
CA GLU A 77 -2.96 25.62 3.44
C GLU A 77 -2.03 25.55 4.67
N GLY A 78 -0.77 25.13 4.51
CA GLY A 78 0.21 25.00 5.59
C GLY A 78 -0.10 23.91 6.63
N SER A 79 -1.05 23.01 6.34
CA SER A 79 -1.74 22.20 7.35
C SER A 79 -1.51 20.70 7.27
N VAL A 80 -0.70 20.20 6.32
CA VAL A 80 -0.41 18.76 6.22
C VAL A 80 0.72 18.41 7.20
N SER A 81 0.41 17.65 8.25
CA SER A 81 1.41 17.16 9.21
C SER A 81 2.23 15.98 8.66
N CYS A 82 3.39 15.69 9.27
CA CYS A 82 4.17 14.50 8.91
C CYS A 82 3.36 13.21 9.13
N GLU A 83 2.53 13.18 10.17
CA GLU A 83 1.58 12.11 10.45
C GLU A 83 0.61 11.92 9.30
N ASP A 84 -0.11 12.97 8.89
CA ASP A 84 -1.08 12.86 7.81
C ASP A 84 -0.39 12.40 6.51
N TRP A 85 0.80 12.93 6.24
CA TRP A 85 1.60 12.52 5.09
C TRP A 85 1.93 11.03 5.12
N LEU A 86 2.51 10.53 6.22
CA LEU A 86 2.84 9.11 6.39
C LEU A 86 1.62 8.21 6.16
N HIS A 87 0.51 8.51 6.84
CA HIS A 87 -0.68 7.66 6.76
C HIS A 87 -1.31 7.69 5.37
N VAL A 88 -1.36 8.85 4.71
CA VAL A 88 -1.87 8.93 3.33
C VAL A 88 -0.97 8.18 2.36
N ILE A 89 0.35 8.31 2.46
CA ILE A 89 1.28 7.56 1.60
C ILE A 89 1.12 6.05 1.81
N ILE A 90 1.04 5.56 3.05
CA ILE A 90 0.79 4.13 3.32
C ILE A 90 -0.58 3.70 2.75
N SER A 91 -1.60 4.55 2.87
CA SER A 91 -2.93 4.27 2.33
C SER A 91 -2.90 4.09 0.81
N LEU A 92 -2.19 4.98 0.11
CA LEU A 92 -2.04 4.92 -1.35
C LEU A 92 -1.19 3.71 -1.78
N LEU A 93 -0.12 3.39 -1.06
CA LEU A 93 0.68 2.20 -1.33
C LEU A 93 -0.14 0.91 -1.15
N CYS A 94 -1.10 0.90 -0.22
CA CYS A 94 -1.88 -0.28 0.14
C CYS A 94 -3.29 -0.32 -0.46
N HIS A 95 -3.72 0.68 -1.24
CA HIS A 95 -5.13 0.78 -1.67
C HIS A 95 -5.61 -0.44 -2.47
N ASP A 96 -4.71 -1.00 -3.29
CA ASP A 96 -4.97 -2.19 -4.12
C ASP A 96 -4.34 -3.47 -3.56
N ILE A 97 -3.72 -3.44 -2.38
CA ILE A 97 -2.97 -4.61 -1.85
C ILE A 97 -3.88 -5.82 -1.62
N GLY A 98 -5.17 -5.59 -1.37
CA GLY A 98 -6.16 -6.65 -1.18
C GLY A 98 -6.49 -7.44 -2.45
N TYR A 99 -6.02 -7.03 -3.63
CA TYR A 99 -6.11 -7.85 -4.83
C TYR A 99 -5.27 -9.12 -4.76
N ILE A 100 -4.17 -9.11 -4.02
CA ILE A 100 -3.15 -10.15 -4.07
C ILE A 100 -3.67 -11.43 -3.38
N LYS A 101 -3.72 -12.55 -4.10
CA LYS A 101 -3.95 -13.89 -3.52
C LYS A 101 -2.79 -14.25 -2.56
N GLY A 102 -3.12 -14.72 -1.36
CA GLY A 102 -2.13 -15.12 -0.36
C GLY A 102 -1.64 -14.00 0.56
N ILE A 103 -2.19 -12.79 0.42
CA ILE A 103 -1.76 -11.61 1.18
C ILE A 103 -2.33 -11.56 2.61
N CYS A 104 -3.55 -12.10 2.79
CA CYS A 104 -4.21 -12.17 4.10
C CYS A 104 -3.84 -13.49 4.79
N ARG A 105 -3.62 -13.47 6.11
CA ARG A 105 -3.19 -14.67 6.88
C ARG A 105 -4.09 -15.89 6.73
N GLN A 106 -5.39 -15.68 6.46
CA GLN A 106 -6.37 -16.75 6.32
C GLN A 106 -6.40 -17.37 4.92
N ASP A 107 -5.78 -16.73 3.91
CA ASP A 107 -5.75 -17.25 2.55
C ASP A 107 -5.10 -18.65 2.51
N GLN A 108 -5.68 -19.53 1.72
CA GLN A 108 -5.21 -20.90 1.49
C GLN A 108 -5.06 -21.14 -0.02
N PRO A 109 -3.95 -20.64 -0.63
CA PRO A 109 -3.75 -20.72 -2.08
C PRO A 109 -3.81 -22.14 -2.65
N ASP A 110 -3.30 -23.13 -1.93
CA ASP A 110 -3.32 -24.55 -2.32
C ASP A 110 -4.74 -25.12 -2.48
N GLN A 111 -5.73 -24.51 -1.81
CA GLN A 111 -7.14 -24.88 -1.88
C GLN A 111 -7.97 -23.89 -2.71
N GLY A 112 -7.35 -22.85 -3.26
CA GLY A 112 -8.03 -21.77 -3.98
C GLY A 112 -9.03 -20.99 -3.11
N LEU A 113 -8.83 -20.96 -1.79
CA LEU A 113 -9.74 -20.33 -0.83
C LEU A 113 -9.12 -19.04 -0.27
N TYR A 114 -9.81 -17.91 -0.40
CA TYR A 114 -9.28 -16.59 -0.07
C TYR A 114 -10.24 -15.82 0.85
N ALA A 115 -9.70 -15.14 1.85
CA ALA A 115 -10.46 -14.32 2.77
C ALA A 115 -11.18 -13.17 2.04
N THR A 116 -12.34 -12.74 2.52
CA THR A 116 -13.01 -11.56 1.95
C THR A 116 -12.63 -10.26 2.64
N GLY A 117 -11.93 -10.31 3.77
CA GLY A 117 -11.78 -9.14 4.65
C GLY A 117 -13.00 -8.84 5.52
N ILE A 118 -14.10 -9.57 5.33
CA ILE A 118 -15.38 -9.37 6.02
C ILE A 118 -15.60 -10.56 6.94
N ASP A 119 -15.59 -10.29 8.25
CA ASP A 119 -15.68 -11.30 9.30
C ASP A 119 -14.67 -12.45 9.08
N ASN A 120 -15.14 -13.70 9.01
CA ASN A 120 -14.33 -14.86 8.66
C ASN A 120 -14.82 -15.51 7.35
N PHE A 121 -15.44 -14.72 6.47
CA PHE A 121 -15.89 -15.23 5.19
C PHE A 121 -14.72 -15.44 4.24
N MET A 122 -14.85 -16.49 3.44
CA MET A 122 -13.89 -16.84 2.41
C MET A 122 -14.62 -17.19 1.11
N ILE A 123 -13.97 -16.95 -0.02
CA ILE A 123 -14.45 -17.33 -1.34
C ILE A 123 -13.51 -18.35 -1.97
N THR A 124 -14.06 -19.21 -2.82
CA THR A 124 -13.26 -20.10 -3.68
C THR A 124 -13.11 -19.46 -5.05
N LEU A 125 -11.88 -19.38 -5.55
CA LEU A 125 -11.59 -19.00 -6.93
C LEU A 125 -11.23 -20.26 -7.75
N PRO A 126 -11.75 -20.39 -8.99
CA PRO A 126 -11.39 -21.50 -9.86
C PRO A 126 -9.92 -21.41 -10.27
N THR A 127 -9.32 -22.56 -10.59
CA THR A 127 -7.96 -22.61 -11.13
C THR A 127 -7.83 -21.73 -12.38
N GLY A 128 -6.78 -20.89 -12.41
CA GLY A 128 -6.55 -19.94 -13.51
C GLY A 128 -7.25 -18.58 -13.33
N ALA A 129 -8.06 -18.40 -12.28
CA ALA A 129 -8.55 -17.07 -11.90
C ALA A 129 -7.39 -16.17 -11.48
N THR A 130 -7.40 -14.94 -11.98
CA THR A 130 -6.43 -13.91 -11.59
C THR A 130 -6.87 -13.20 -10.31
N ASP A 131 -5.94 -12.48 -9.68
CA ASP A 131 -6.11 -11.58 -8.54
C ASP A 131 -7.23 -10.58 -8.79
N ALA A 132 -7.45 -10.17 -10.05
CA ALA A 132 -8.58 -9.31 -10.43
C ALA A 132 -9.95 -9.90 -10.04
N SER A 133 -10.06 -11.22 -9.83
CA SER A 133 -11.28 -11.87 -9.34
C SER A 133 -11.65 -11.44 -7.90
N LEU A 134 -10.71 -10.83 -7.17
CA LEU A 134 -10.90 -10.29 -5.82
C LEU A 134 -11.38 -8.83 -5.81
N THR A 135 -11.68 -8.20 -6.97
CA THR A 135 -12.25 -6.83 -7.03
C THR A 135 -13.41 -6.61 -6.05
N PRO A 136 -14.38 -7.53 -5.85
CA PRO A 136 -15.47 -7.27 -4.91
C PRO A 136 -15.05 -7.16 -3.43
N TYR A 137 -13.83 -7.60 -3.11
CA TYR A 137 -13.34 -7.74 -1.73
C TYR A 137 -12.01 -7.02 -1.47
N HIS A 138 -11.36 -6.46 -2.48
CA HIS A 138 -10.00 -5.90 -2.35
C HIS A 138 -9.89 -4.81 -1.28
N VAL A 139 -10.91 -3.96 -1.12
CA VAL A 139 -10.92 -2.91 -0.07
C VAL A 139 -10.91 -3.53 1.32
N ASP A 140 -11.84 -4.45 1.60
CA ASP A 140 -11.93 -5.10 2.91
C ASP A 140 -10.71 -5.98 3.20
N ARG A 141 -10.22 -6.71 2.18
CA ARG A 141 -8.96 -7.47 2.25
C ARG A 141 -7.76 -6.57 2.54
N GLY A 142 -7.68 -5.40 1.89
CA GLY A 142 -6.65 -4.40 2.16
C GLY A 142 -6.72 -3.91 3.60
N LYS A 143 -7.92 -3.66 4.13
CA LYS A 143 -8.11 -3.27 5.54
C LYS A 143 -7.68 -4.36 6.52
N GLN A 144 -8.02 -5.62 6.23
CA GLN A 144 -7.53 -6.77 7.00
C GLN A 144 -6.00 -6.85 6.96
N PHE A 145 -5.39 -6.67 5.79
CA PHE A 145 -3.93 -6.66 5.64
C PHE A 145 -3.27 -5.57 6.51
N ILE A 146 -3.85 -4.37 6.56
CA ILE A 146 -3.34 -3.28 7.40
C ILE A 146 -3.33 -3.69 8.89
N ASP A 147 -4.41 -4.30 9.39
CA ASP A 147 -4.45 -4.78 10.78
C ASP A 147 -3.42 -5.88 11.03
N GLU A 148 -3.23 -6.79 10.08
CA GLU A 148 -2.30 -7.91 10.18
C GLU A 148 -0.82 -7.48 10.17
N HIS A 149 -0.47 -6.41 9.45
CA HIS A 149 0.93 -6.01 9.22
C HIS A 149 1.35 -4.78 10.02
N PHE A 150 0.42 -3.87 10.31
CA PHE A 150 0.72 -2.60 10.98
C PHE A 150 0.09 -2.47 12.37
N GLY A 151 -0.80 -3.39 12.78
CA GLY A 151 -1.61 -3.27 14.00
C GLY A 151 -0.84 -3.14 15.32
N ASN A 152 0.45 -3.47 15.35
CA ASN A 152 1.32 -3.36 16.53
C ASN A 152 2.33 -2.21 16.45
N HIS A 153 2.27 -1.38 15.41
CA HIS A 153 3.28 -0.35 15.17
C HIS A 153 2.96 0.94 15.93
N LEU A 154 3.92 1.46 16.71
CA LEU A 154 3.68 2.58 17.64
C LEU A 154 3.39 3.93 16.96
N LEU A 155 3.95 4.14 15.77
CA LEU A 155 3.84 5.41 15.02
C LEU A 155 2.77 5.37 13.91
N ILE A 156 2.14 4.21 13.69
CA ILE A 156 1.20 4.01 12.59
C ILE A 156 -0.19 3.77 13.16
N ASP A 157 -1.11 4.68 12.85
CA ASP A 157 -2.54 4.57 13.13
C ASP A 157 -3.22 3.78 12.00
N THR A 158 -3.49 2.50 12.28
CA THR A 158 -4.20 1.63 11.34
C THR A 158 -5.64 2.05 11.10
N LYS A 159 -6.30 2.75 12.04
CA LYS A 159 -7.67 3.23 11.82
C LYS A 159 -7.69 4.33 10.78
N GLN A 160 -6.71 5.24 10.82
CA GLN A 160 -6.59 6.29 9.82
C GLN A 160 -6.32 5.72 8.43
N ILE A 161 -5.39 4.77 8.31
CA ILE A 161 -5.08 4.14 7.01
C ILE A 161 -6.32 3.42 6.45
N LYS A 162 -7.01 2.61 7.27
CA LYS A 162 -8.22 1.90 6.83
C LYS A 162 -9.39 2.81 6.52
N HIS A 163 -9.41 4.04 7.04
CA HIS A 163 -10.41 5.04 6.69
C HIS A 163 -10.15 5.65 5.31
N ASN A 164 -8.88 5.78 4.93
CA ASN A 164 -8.46 6.34 3.65
C ASN A 164 -8.60 5.35 2.48
N ILE A 165 -8.58 4.04 2.75
CA ILE A 165 -8.75 2.94 1.78
C ILE A 165 -10.23 2.61 1.58
#